data_AF-A0A5C6ELJ6-F1
#
_entry.id   AF-A0A5C6ELJ6-F1
#
_cell.length_a   1.000
_cell.length_b   1.000
_cell.length_c   1.000
_cell.angle_alpha   90.00
_cell.angle_beta   90.00
_cell.angle_gamma   90.00
#
_symmetry.space_group_name_H-M   'P 1'
#
loop_
_entity.id
_entity.type
_entity.pdbx_description
1 polymer ?
#
loop_
_entity_poly.entity_id
_entity_poly.type
_entity_poly.pdbx_seq_one_letter_code
_entity_poly.pdbx_strand_id
1 'polypeptide(L)'
;MFASVLRIVTTFLGIAFLAFQLLGTAAAQPPGGPGADYEEQMRQQMEEQEMEMGYDPYEEEMNGGYGGGYGGGGGNAKSDVTQTYLADLVSLTDGFKLSPLFAPETAVEVVTGPVLSREADQAFAAGNSAIAIELMCGHMATEYDEASAVIRSAKFSMSLRRPVWALRWGASIAIRGSEEVTDPSPIREGATPPGRRMAAGGGGYDDSMSGYPDEEMQGMDDSMRMEQEMQDAMQSGMGMDGEYGMDGPGGPMVRPKPPVQKVREMLDAGTEKVMDENLGLVATMVAEDFASRFSSGDFGALFTGVAPPPPVDPRAGGQPVVPVGAAPPVRSSMMSPELDETLSITPEPLPMWKPGLNFVGSGPSNDMLADAKRNGIDFLLHFDVLLKPGRTGKTQNVSRCRLFNVATGKQLALTKGIDSLEASQLVASGRMADERAYVTEQMGTLFALIERETKLVPMPTALTAAAARGRVAVLIGGAKAKTLQTLAEIRLYQSLGLLTEPEVEMAFDIVGGADALLFLHGPRDERLAMAHTWAIEAQTPSAK
;
A
#
# COMPACT_ATOMS: atom_id res chain seq x y z
N MET A 1 -6.17 -28.84 53.35
CA MET A 1 -6.19 -28.14 52.04
C MET A 1 -5.75 -26.68 52.14
N PHE A 2 -6.26 -25.86 53.07
CA PHE A 2 -5.85 -24.45 53.19
C PHE A 2 -4.36 -24.21 53.51
N ALA A 3 -3.70 -25.12 54.25
CA ALA A 3 -2.28 -25.00 54.58
C ALA A 3 -1.32 -25.26 53.39
N SER A 4 -1.77 -25.99 52.35
CA SER A 4 -0.94 -26.29 51.17
C SER A 4 -0.97 -25.15 50.15
N VAL A 5 -2.09 -24.44 50.04
CA VAL A 5 -2.22 -23.27 49.15
C VAL A 5 -1.38 -22.10 49.68
N LEU A 6 -1.33 -21.90 50.99
CA LEU A 6 -0.54 -20.83 51.60
C LEU A 6 0.98 -21.02 51.43
N ARG A 7 1.46 -22.28 51.35
CA ARG A 7 2.88 -22.61 51.08
C ARG A 7 3.27 -22.40 49.62
N ILE A 8 2.36 -22.61 48.67
CA ILE A 8 2.63 -22.36 47.24
C ILE A 8 2.72 -20.85 46.98
N VAL A 9 1.84 -20.06 47.58
CA VAL A 9 1.85 -18.58 47.44
C VAL A 9 3.10 -17.95 48.07
N THR A 10 3.58 -18.46 49.22
CA THR A 10 4.82 -17.96 49.84
C THR A 10 6.08 -18.37 49.08
N THR A 11 6.06 -19.50 48.38
CA THR A 11 7.21 -19.92 47.55
C THR A 11 7.31 -19.09 46.26
N PHE A 12 6.17 -18.74 45.65
CA PHE A 12 6.15 -17.85 44.48
C PHE A 12 6.56 -16.40 44.82
N LEU A 13 6.12 -15.86 45.95
CA LEU A 13 6.57 -14.54 46.42
C LEU A 13 8.07 -14.51 46.79
N GLY A 14 8.61 -15.63 47.30
CA GLY A 14 10.03 -15.74 47.62
C GLY A 14 10.95 -15.75 46.39
N ILE A 15 10.52 -16.36 45.29
CA ILE A 15 11.30 -16.40 44.03
C ILE A 15 11.28 -15.03 43.33
N ALA A 16 10.16 -14.31 43.38
CA ALA A 16 10.07 -12.95 42.87
C ALA A 16 10.95 -11.94 43.66
N PHE A 17 11.10 -12.15 44.98
CA PHE A 17 11.92 -11.28 45.82
C PHE A 17 13.44 -11.56 45.68
N LEU A 18 13.83 -12.80 45.38
CA LEU A 18 15.22 -13.19 45.14
C LEU A 18 15.74 -12.74 43.77
N ALA A 19 14.87 -12.64 42.76
CA ALA A 19 15.20 -12.03 41.47
C ALA A 19 15.46 -10.51 41.57
N PHE A 20 14.85 -9.83 42.56
CA PHE A 20 15.01 -8.38 42.77
C PHE A 20 16.25 -8.01 43.62
N GLN A 21 16.73 -8.93 44.47
CA GLN A 21 17.91 -8.69 45.34
C GLN A 21 19.26 -8.99 44.66
N LEU A 22 19.29 -9.75 43.57
CA LEU A 22 20.52 -10.04 42.81
C LEU A 22 20.96 -8.91 41.85
N LEU A 23 20.27 -7.76 41.88
CA LEU A 23 20.50 -6.60 41.01
C LEU A 23 21.02 -5.35 41.75
N GLY A 24 21.55 -5.48 42.96
CA GLY A 24 21.86 -4.30 43.78
C GLY A 24 23.12 -4.36 44.63
N THR A 25 24.31 -4.33 44.01
CA THR A 25 25.49 -3.63 44.57
C THR A 25 26.54 -3.36 43.46
N ALA A 26 26.46 -2.22 42.79
CA ALA A 26 27.61 -1.59 42.14
C ALA A 26 27.38 -0.07 42.06
N ALA A 27 28.43 0.69 42.35
CA ALA A 27 28.39 2.13 42.61
C ALA A 27 28.14 2.97 41.34
N ALA A 28 27.47 4.11 41.58
CA ALA A 28 27.17 5.24 40.71
C ALA A 28 27.88 5.35 39.34
N GLN A 29 27.12 5.10 38.27
CA GLN A 29 27.36 5.60 36.91
C GLN A 29 25.98 5.93 36.29
N PRO A 30 25.83 7.01 35.49
CA PRO A 30 24.52 7.50 35.06
C PRO A 30 23.80 6.51 34.12
N PRO A 31 22.46 6.49 34.08
CA PRO A 31 21.69 5.35 33.58
C PRO A 31 21.63 5.32 32.06
N GLY A 32 22.38 4.41 31.44
CA GLY A 32 22.00 3.77 30.19
C GLY A 32 21.01 2.64 30.51
N GLY A 33 19.82 2.66 29.90
CA GLY A 33 18.83 1.59 30.11
C GLY A 33 19.32 0.25 29.55
N PRO A 34 18.84 -0.90 30.06
CA PRO A 34 19.26 -2.25 29.67
C PRO A 34 18.98 -2.64 28.19
N GLY A 35 18.49 -1.72 27.36
CA GLY A 35 18.35 -1.90 25.92
C GLY A 35 19.53 -1.38 25.09
N ALA A 36 20.37 -0.50 25.64
CA ALA A 36 21.48 0.09 24.89
C ALA A 36 22.58 -0.93 24.56
N ASP A 37 22.91 -1.80 25.52
CA ASP A 37 23.93 -2.84 25.34
C ASP A 37 23.51 -3.92 24.32
N TYR A 38 22.21 -4.18 24.17
CA TYR A 38 21.69 -5.12 23.18
C TYR A 38 21.75 -4.54 21.75
N GLU A 39 21.39 -3.27 21.59
CA GLU A 39 21.51 -2.58 20.30
C GLU A 39 22.97 -2.45 19.86
N GLU A 40 23.89 -2.25 20.81
CA GLU A 40 25.33 -2.15 20.54
C GLU A 40 25.95 -3.52 20.22
N GLN A 41 25.49 -4.62 20.85
CA GLN A 41 25.90 -5.98 20.47
C GLN A 41 25.41 -6.37 19.07
N MET A 42 24.16 -6.05 18.70
CA MET A 42 23.67 -6.25 17.34
C MET A 42 24.43 -5.40 16.32
N ARG A 43 24.84 -4.18 16.70
CA ARG A 43 25.68 -3.33 15.86
C ARG A 43 27.07 -3.94 15.64
N GLN A 44 27.71 -4.44 16.69
CA GLN A 44 29.02 -5.11 16.60
C GLN A 44 28.97 -6.39 15.76
N GLN A 45 27.93 -7.22 15.92
CA GLN A 45 27.78 -8.42 15.09
C GLN A 45 27.54 -8.12 13.61
N MET A 46 26.81 -7.04 13.28
CA MET A 46 26.62 -6.63 11.88
C MET A 46 27.87 -5.95 11.29
N GLU A 47 28.57 -5.10 12.06
CA GLU A 47 29.84 -4.50 11.63
C GLU A 47 30.94 -5.56 11.41
N GLU A 48 30.97 -6.64 12.21
CA GLU A 48 31.86 -7.79 11.96
C GLU A 48 31.49 -8.56 10.68
N GLN A 49 30.20 -8.71 10.37
CA GLN A 49 29.74 -9.39 9.17
C GLN A 49 29.96 -8.57 7.89
N GLU A 50 29.88 -7.24 7.97
CA GLU A 50 30.26 -6.34 6.87
C GLU A 50 31.76 -6.31 6.61
N MET A 51 32.61 -6.50 7.64
CA MET A 51 34.06 -6.60 7.46
C MET A 51 34.54 -7.95 6.89
N GLU A 52 33.73 -9.01 6.93
CA GLU A 52 34.07 -10.33 6.38
C GLU A 52 33.74 -10.46 4.87
N MET A 53 32.88 -9.59 4.33
CA MET A 53 32.59 -9.46 2.89
C MET A 53 33.54 -8.45 2.24
N GLY A 54 34.83 -8.79 2.28
CA GLY A 54 35.94 -8.01 1.74
C GLY A 54 35.66 -7.42 0.35
N TYR A 55 35.54 -6.10 0.33
CA TYR A 55 35.65 -5.25 -0.84
C TYR A 55 37.07 -5.40 -1.42
N ASP A 56 37.17 -5.89 -2.66
CA ASP A 56 38.41 -5.87 -3.44
C ASP A 56 38.40 -4.62 -4.35
N PRO A 57 39.28 -3.63 -4.13
CA PRO A 57 39.31 -2.41 -4.94
C PRO A 57 40.43 -2.46 -5.99
N TYR A 58 40.11 -1.94 -7.20
CA TYR A 58 40.99 -1.67 -8.36
C TYR A 58 41.29 -2.91 -9.25
N GLU A 59 41.37 -2.87 -10.59
CA GLU A 59 41.73 -1.82 -11.54
C GLU A 59 40.99 -1.93 -12.89
N GLU A 60 40.94 -0.79 -13.58
CA GLU A 60 40.62 -0.57 -14.99
C GLU A 60 41.52 -1.39 -15.94
N GLU A 61 41.02 -1.76 -17.12
CA GLU A 61 41.50 -1.19 -18.39
C GLU A 61 40.81 -1.78 -19.63
N MET A 62 40.82 -0.93 -20.66
CA MET A 62 40.30 -1.06 -22.02
C MET A 62 40.46 -2.42 -22.71
N ASN A 63 39.51 -2.80 -23.57
CA ASN A 63 39.76 -2.93 -25.01
C ASN A 63 38.47 -3.17 -25.81
N GLY A 64 38.41 -2.59 -27.02
CA GLY A 64 37.28 -2.73 -27.93
C GLY A 64 37.25 -4.05 -28.72
N GLY A 65 36.17 -4.28 -29.46
CA GLY A 65 36.14 -5.37 -30.44
C GLY A 65 34.77 -5.77 -30.97
N TYR A 66 34.43 -5.22 -32.14
CA TYR A 66 33.70 -5.80 -33.28
C TYR A 66 33.03 -7.19 -33.19
N GLY A 67 31.84 -7.28 -33.81
CA GLY A 67 31.24 -8.48 -34.42
C GLY A 67 29.79 -8.71 -33.95
N GLY A 68 28.72 -8.66 -34.75
CA GLY A 68 28.56 -9.02 -36.16
C GLY A 68 28.27 -10.50 -36.30
N GLY A 69 27.01 -10.94 -36.41
CA GLY A 69 26.70 -12.36 -36.63
C GLY A 69 25.22 -12.72 -36.73
N TYR A 70 24.81 -13.06 -37.95
CA TYR A 70 23.52 -13.58 -38.42
C TYR A 70 23.21 -15.04 -37.98
N GLY A 71 21.93 -15.41 -38.05
CA GLY A 71 21.45 -16.78 -38.30
C GLY A 71 20.64 -17.38 -37.13
N GLY A 72 19.46 -17.97 -37.28
CA GLY A 72 18.79 -18.48 -38.47
C GLY A 72 18.42 -19.95 -38.25
N GLY A 73 17.12 -20.23 -38.06
CA GLY A 73 16.46 -21.44 -38.57
C GLY A 73 16.36 -22.67 -37.66
N GLY A 74 15.19 -23.30 -37.73
CA GLY A 74 15.07 -24.76 -37.78
C GLY A 74 14.38 -25.43 -36.60
N GLY A 75 13.11 -25.79 -36.80
CA GLY A 75 12.28 -26.51 -35.83
C GLY A 75 12.50 -28.03 -35.79
N ASN A 76 11.71 -28.69 -34.94
CA ASN A 76 11.15 -30.01 -35.23
C ASN A 76 9.99 -30.34 -34.29
N ALA A 77 8.87 -30.72 -34.88
CA ALA A 77 7.70 -31.28 -34.23
C ALA A 77 7.89 -32.78 -33.99
N LYS A 78 7.43 -33.28 -32.84
CA LYS A 78 6.99 -34.68 -32.68
C LYS A 78 5.66 -34.71 -31.93
N SER A 79 4.69 -35.31 -32.60
CA SER A 79 3.32 -35.60 -32.21
C SER A 79 3.24 -36.66 -31.11
N ASP A 80 2.33 -36.49 -30.16
CA ASP A 80 1.99 -37.50 -29.15
C ASP A 80 0.53 -37.95 -29.31
N VAL A 81 0.34 -39.25 -29.48
CA VAL A 81 -0.88 -39.94 -29.96
C VAL A 81 -1.80 -40.36 -28.78
N THR A 82 -1.60 -39.76 -27.60
CA THR A 82 -2.29 -40.13 -26.37
C THR A 82 -3.49 -39.24 -26.01
N GLN A 83 -3.74 -38.15 -26.75
CA GLN A 83 -4.86 -37.24 -26.46
C GLN A 83 -6.22 -37.63 -27.06
N THR A 84 -6.27 -38.51 -28.06
CA THR A 84 -7.53 -38.76 -28.79
C THR A 84 -8.48 -39.73 -28.08
N TYR A 85 -8.01 -40.55 -27.13
CA TYR A 85 -8.85 -41.56 -26.46
C TYR A 85 -9.43 -41.13 -25.11
N LEU A 86 -8.94 -40.03 -24.51
CA LEU A 86 -9.47 -39.49 -23.26
C LEU A 86 -10.56 -38.44 -23.47
N ALA A 87 -10.69 -37.87 -24.68
CA ALA A 87 -11.71 -36.88 -24.99
C ALA A 87 -13.12 -37.49 -25.14
N ASP A 88 -13.23 -38.75 -25.58
CA ASP A 88 -14.51 -39.41 -25.85
C ASP A 88 -15.18 -40.04 -24.61
N LEU A 89 -14.49 -40.16 -23.48
CA LEU A 89 -15.08 -40.62 -22.21
C LEU A 89 -15.53 -39.47 -21.30
N VAL A 90 -15.02 -38.25 -21.50
CA VAL A 90 -15.42 -37.06 -20.73
C VAL A 90 -16.71 -36.43 -21.27
N SER A 91 -17.05 -36.64 -22.55
CA SER A 91 -18.24 -36.04 -23.17
C SER A 91 -19.57 -36.77 -22.86
N LEU A 92 -19.54 -37.95 -22.24
CA LEU A 92 -20.74 -38.72 -21.89
C LEU A 92 -21.25 -38.48 -20.46
N THR A 93 -20.46 -37.82 -19.60
CA THR A 93 -20.88 -37.44 -18.22
C THR A 93 -21.48 -36.04 -18.11
N ASP A 94 -21.39 -35.21 -19.16
CA ASP A 94 -21.94 -33.83 -19.15
C ASP A 94 -23.44 -33.76 -19.55
N GLY A 95 -24.07 -34.89 -19.88
CA GLY A 95 -25.43 -34.93 -20.43
C GLY A 95 -26.60 -34.88 -19.45
N PHE A 96 -26.39 -34.97 -18.13
CA PHE A 96 -27.48 -34.94 -17.14
C PHE A 96 -27.18 -34.04 -15.94
N LYS A 97 -27.23 -32.72 -16.16
CA LYS A 97 -27.28 -31.73 -15.06
C LYS A 97 -28.72 -31.53 -14.59
N LEU A 98 -29.18 -32.41 -13.69
CA LEU A 98 -30.42 -32.24 -12.93
C LEU A 98 -30.27 -31.26 -11.74
N SER A 99 -29.07 -30.69 -11.56
CA SER A 99 -28.73 -29.73 -10.50
C SER A 99 -29.61 -28.47 -10.41
N PRO A 100 -30.18 -27.90 -11.50
CA PRO A 100 -31.01 -26.69 -11.39
C PRO A 100 -32.38 -26.93 -10.74
N LEU A 101 -32.82 -28.19 -10.62
CA LEU A 101 -34.13 -28.53 -10.05
C LEU A 101 -34.12 -28.71 -8.51
N PHE A 102 -32.94 -28.70 -7.89
CA PHE A 102 -32.77 -28.92 -6.45
C PHE A 102 -31.95 -27.83 -5.74
N ALA A 103 -31.63 -26.71 -6.40
CA ALA A 103 -30.96 -25.60 -5.75
C ALA A 103 -31.96 -24.80 -4.90
N PRO A 104 -31.84 -24.74 -3.56
CA PRO A 104 -32.59 -23.77 -2.77
C PRO A 104 -32.23 -22.34 -3.24
N GLU A 105 -33.22 -21.44 -3.32
CA GLU A 105 -33.10 -20.06 -3.82
C GLU A 105 -32.14 -19.14 -3.03
N THR A 106 -31.40 -19.67 -2.07
CA THR A 106 -30.31 -18.98 -1.37
C THR A 106 -29.06 -19.84 -1.44
N ALA A 107 -28.36 -19.77 -2.57
CA ALA A 107 -26.98 -20.20 -2.64
C ALA A 107 -26.15 -19.26 -1.75
N VAL A 108 -26.01 -19.61 -0.47
CA VAL A 108 -24.94 -19.06 0.37
C VAL A 108 -23.66 -19.53 -0.28
N GLU A 109 -22.99 -18.64 -1.01
CA GLU A 109 -21.66 -18.90 -1.51
C GLU A 109 -20.76 -19.13 -0.29
N VAL A 110 -20.48 -20.39 0.02
CA VAL A 110 -19.56 -20.76 1.09
C VAL A 110 -18.18 -20.38 0.60
N VAL A 111 -17.79 -19.13 0.86
CA VAL A 111 -16.45 -18.64 0.53
C VAL A 111 -15.46 -19.38 1.42
N THR A 112 -14.75 -20.34 0.85
CA THR A 112 -13.78 -21.19 1.53
C THR A 112 -12.49 -20.42 1.82
N GLY A 113 -12.06 -20.40 3.09
CA GLY A 113 -10.80 -19.80 3.52
C GLY A 113 -10.85 -19.25 4.95
N PRO A 114 -9.71 -18.80 5.50
CA PRO A 114 -9.64 -18.18 6.83
C PRO A 114 -10.41 -16.86 6.83
N VAL A 115 -11.19 -16.62 7.89
CA VAL A 115 -12.12 -15.48 7.93
C VAL A 115 -11.36 -14.16 7.98
N LEU A 116 -10.39 -14.05 8.89
CA LEU A 116 -9.65 -12.80 9.12
C LEU A 116 -8.75 -12.42 7.94
N SER A 117 -8.20 -13.41 7.23
CA SER A 117 -7.39 -13.16 6.03
C SER A 117 -8.22 -12.51 4.91
N ARG A 118 -9.41 -13.06 4.65
CA ARG A 118 -10.34 -12.49 3.67
C ARG A 118 -10.82 -11.10 4.09
N GLU A 119 -11.14 -10.92 5.36
CA GLU A 119 -11.58 -9.63 5.88
C GLU A 119 -10.46 -8.58 5.83
N ALA A 120 -9.21 -8.97 6.03
CA ALA A 120 -8.06 -8.09 5.81
C ALA A 120 -7.98 -7.61 4.35
N ASP A 121 -8.13 -8.50 3.38
CA ASP A 121 -8.14 -8.15 1.96
C ASP A 121 -9.32 -7.21 1.62
N GLN A 122 -10.51 -7.50 2.17
CA GLN A 122 -11.70 -6.65 2.01
C GLN A 122 -11.52 -5.26 2.65
N ALA A 123 -10.92 -5.18 3.84
CA ALA A 123 -10.61 -3.93 4.52
C ALA A 123 -9.59 -3.09 3.73
N PHE A 124 -8.56 -3.74 3.18
CA PHE A 124 -7.58 -3.09 2.32
C PHE A 124 -8.24 -2.56 1.04
N ALA A 125 -9.09 -3.37 0.41
CA ALA A 125 -9.88 -2.99 -0.76
C ALA A 125 -10.88 -1.86 -0.48
N ALA A 126 -11.26 -1.66 0.78
CA ALA A 126 -12.09 -0.55 1.24
C ALA A 126 -11.27 0.69 1.65
N GLY A 127 -9.96 0.71 1.36
CA GLY A 127 -9.07 1.84 1.64
C GLY A 127 -8.55 1.87 3.09
N ASN A 128 -8.92 0.92 3.95
CA ASN A 128 -8.50 0.88 5.35
C ASN A 128 -7.29 -0.06 5.55
N SER A 129 -6.12 0.40 5.10
CA SER A 129 -4.85 -0.35 5.23
C SER A 129 -4.48 -0.65 6.68
N ALA A 130 -4.86 0.22 7.62
CA ALA A 130 -4.49 0.09 9.02
C ALA A 130 -5.21 -1.09 9.68
N ILE A 131 -6.53 -1.17 9.53
CA ILE A 131 -7.32 -2.32 9.98
C ILE A 131 -6.94 -3.58 9.23
N ALA A 132 -6.70 -3.50 7.92
CA ALA A 132 -6.31 -4.66 7.13
C ALA A 132 -5.07 -5.37 7.70
N ILE A 133 -4.04 -4.59 8.06
CA ILE A 133 -2.82 -5.14 8.68
C ILE A 133 -3.12 -5.77 10.04
N GLU A 134 -3.92 -5.11 10.89
CA GLU A 134 -4.28 -5.67 12.21
C GLU A 134 -5.08 -6.97 12.08
N LEU A 135 -6.04 -7.04 11.16
CA LEU A 135 -6.80 -8.28 10.89
C LEU A 135 -5.89 -9.39 10.37
N MET A 136 -4.91 -9.07 9.51
CA MET A 136 -3.92 -10.05 9.07
C MET A 136 -3.02 -10.53 10.22
N CYS A 137 -2.65 -9.64 11.14
CA CYS A 137 -1.97 -10.02 12.38
C CYS A 137 -2.86 -10.89 13.28
N GLY A 138 -4.15 -10.60 13.36
CA GLY A 138 -5.16 -11.44 14.01
C GLY A 138 -5.24 -12.83 13.40
N HIS A 139 -5.26 -12.93 12.07
CA HIS A 139 -5.21 -14.21 11.35
C HIS A 139 -3.98 -15.02 11.77
N MET A 140 -2.79 -14.40 11.79
CA MET A 140 -1.55 -15.06 12.20
C MET A 140 -1.56 -15.49 13.67
N ALA A 141 -2.16 -14.70 14.56
CA ALA A 141 -2.21 -14.99 15.99
C ALA A 141 -3.21 -16.12 16.33
N THR A 142 -4.39 -16.10 15.70
CA THR A 142 -5.55 -16.93 16.05
C THR A 142 -5.73 -18.16 15.16
N GLU A 143 -5.48 -18.05 13.86
CA GLU A 143 -5.66 -19.11 12.87
C GLU A 143 -4.28 -19.66 12.43
N TYR A 144 -3.39 -19.89 13.40
CA TYR A 144 -1.96 -20.18 13.19
C TYR A 144 -1.68 -21.29 12.16
N ASP A 145 -2.43 -22.39 12.22
CA ASP A 145 -2.24 -23.53 11.30
C ASP A 145 -2.58 -23.16 9.84
N GLU A 146 -3.61 -22.34 9.65
CA GLU A 146 -4.04 -21.83 8.34
C GLU A 146 -3.14 -20.68 7.85
N ALA A 147 -2.55 -19.92 8.79
CA ALA A 147 -1.72 -18.75 8.52
C ALA A 147 -0.26 -19.06 8.16
N SER A 148 0.14 -20.34 8.07
CA SER A 148 1.56 -20.73 7.89
C SER A 148 2.23 -20.05 6.68
N ALA A 149 1.51 -19.94 5.55
CA ALA A 149 2.02 -19.27 4.35
C ALA A 149 2.24 -17.77 4.57
N VAL A 150 1.29 -17.10 5.22
CA VAL A 150 1.37 -15.67 5.53
C VAL A 150 2.48 -15.39 6.53
N ILE A 151 2.60 -16.19 7.60
CA ILE A 151 3.65 -16.05 8.61
C ILE A 151 5.03 -16.14 7.95
N ARG A 152 5.25 -17.14 7.08
CA ARG A 152 6.52 -17.32 6.36
C ARG A 152 6.83 -16.26 5.31
N SER A 153 5.84 -15.47 4.91
CA SER A 153 6.04 -14.36 3.97
C SER A 153 6.71 -13.14 4.61
N ALA A 154 6.92 -13.15 5.93
CA ALA A 154 7.65 -12.11 6.64
C ALA A 154 9.04 -11.89 6.01
N LYS A 155 9.38 -10.61 5.83
CA LYS A 155 10.71 -10.17 5.44
C LYS A 155 11.31 -9.33 6.56
N PHE A 156 12.59 -8.98 6.47
CA PHE A 156 13.26 -8.14 7.46
C PHE A 156 13.45 -6.72 6.93
N SER A 157 13.16 -5.72 7.76
CA SER A 157 13.48 -4.33 7.47
C SER A 157 14.77 -3.93 8.20
N MET A 158 15.82 -3.58 7.44
CA MET A 158 17.08 -3.12 8.02
C MET A 158 16.91 -1.79 8.77
N SER A 159 16.12 -0.86 8.21
CA SER A 159 15.89 0.45 8.81
C SER A 159 15.02 0.39 10.08
N LEU A 160 14.02 -0.50 10.11
CA LEU A 160 13.15 -0.66 11.29
C LEU A 160 13.65 -1.71 12.29
N ARG A 161 14.68 -2.50 11.90
CA ARG A 161 15.27 -3.59 12.69
C ARG A 161 14.24 -4.57 13.23
N ARG A 162 13.27 -4.96 12.39
CA ARG A 162 12.19 -5.87 12.76
C ARG A 162 11.70 -6.69 11.56
N PRO A 163 11.11 -7.88 11.80
CA PRO A 163 10.31 -8.56 10.79
C PRO A 163 9.10 -7.70 10.41
N VAL A 164 8.75 -7.72 9.13
CA VAL A 164 7.68 -6.92 8.53
C VAL A 164 6.98 -7.76 7.46
N TRP A 165 5.64 -7.76 7.49
CA TRP A 165 4.80 -8.33 6.44
C TRP A 165 4.35 -7.30 5.41
N ALA A 166 4.14 -6.06 5.86
CA ALA A 166 3.86 -4.89 5.03
C ALA A 166 4.39 -3.62 5.70
N LEU A 167 5.16 -2.83 4.96
CA LEU A 167 5.54 -1.47 5.34
C LEU A 167 4.38 -0.53 5.11
N ARG A 168 4.18 0.39 6.06
CA ARG A 168 3.16 1.44 5.94
C ARG A 168 3.80 2.71 5.43
N TRP A 169 3.40 3.15 4.25
CA TRP A 169 3.91 4.36 3.62
C TRP A 169 2.91 5.50 3.68
N GLY A 170 3.43 6.70 3.93
CA GLY A 170 2.69 7.95 3.93
C GLY A 170 3.20 8.89 2.84
N ALA A 171 2.31 9.68 2.28
CA ALA A 171 2.60 10.84 1.46
C ALA A 171 1.98 12.09 2.09
N SER A 172 2.66 13.23 2.02
CA SER A 172 2.14 14.52 2.49
C SER A 172 2.68 15.65 1.62
N ILE A 173 2.00 16.78 1.64
CA ILE A 173 2.38 17.93 0.81
C ILE A 173 2.34 19.25 1.60
N ALA A 174 3.33 20.11 1.41
CA ALA A 174 3.34 21.48 1.86
C ALA A 174 3.35 22.39 0.64
N ILE A 175 2.31 23.22 0.47
CA ILE A 175 2.25 24.20 -0.61
C ILE A 175 2.57 25.57 0.00
N ARG A 176 3.60 26.22 -0.52
CA ARG A 176 4.10 27.53 -0.07
C ARG A 176 4.15 28.48 -1.27
N GLY A 177 3.75 29.72 -1.11
CA GLY A 177 3.78 30.69 -2.20
C GLY A 177 3.08 32.00 -1.84
N SER A 178 3.11 32.96 -2.75
CA SER A 178 2.33 34.20 -2.62
C SER A 178 0.84 33.90 -2.79
N GLU A 179 -0.01 34.48 -1.95
CA GLU A 179 -1.49 34.34 -1.98
C GLU A 179 -2.11 34.66 -3.36
N GLU A 180 -1.37 35.36 -4.22
CA GLU A 180 -1.78 35.76 -5.58
C GLU A 180 -1.70 34.61 -6.61
N VAL A 181 -1.09 33.48 -6.29
CA VAL A 181 -0.88 32.38 -7.24
C VAL A 181 -1.96 31.31 -7.08
N THR A 182 -2.88 31.21 -8.04
CA THR A 182 -3.97 30.22 -8.03
C THR A 182 -3.70 28.98 -8.88
N ASP A 183 -2.84 29.08 -9.89
CA ASP A 183 -2.44 27.95 -10.74
C ASP A 183 -1.00 27.51 -10.37
N PRO A 184 -0.83 26.30 -9.80
CA PRO A 184 0.49 25.77 -9.46
C PRO A 184 1.38 25.53 -10.67
N SER A 185 0.84 25.39 -11.89
CA SER A 185 1.58 25.09 -13.13
C SER A 185 2.70 24.02 -12.95
N PRO A 186 2.37 22.79 -12.47
CA PRO A 186 3.36 21.74 -12.30
C PRO A 186 3.93 21.27 -13.65
N ILE A 187 5.03 20.53 -13.61
CA ILE A 187 5.58 19.88 -14.80
C ILE A 187 4.54 18.88 -15.32
N ARG A 188 4.21 18.96 -16.61
CA ARG A 188 3.36 17.99 -17.31
C ARG A 188 4.10 17.43 -18.52
N GLU A 189 3.86 16.16 -18.82
CA GLU A 189 4.49 15.48 -19.95
C GLU A 189 4.05 16.10 -21.27
N GLY A 190 5.01 16.38 -22.16
CA GLY A 190 4.74 16.96 -23.47
C GLY A 190 4.25 18.41 -23.44
N ALA A 191 4.37 19.10 -22.30
CA ALA A 191 3.99 20.50 -22.18
C ALA A 191 4.91 21.42 -23.00
N THR A 192 6.17 21.03 -23.18
CA THR A 192 7.17 21.78 -23.93
C THR A 192 7.47 21.09 -25.25
N PRO A 193 7.30 21.77 -26.40
CA PRO A 193 7.78 21.24 -27.67
C PRO A 193 9.29 20.99 -27.58
N PRO A 194 9.78 19.78 -27.91
CA PRO A 194 11.19 19.48 -27.86
C PRO A 194 11.94 20.42 -28.79
N GLY A 195 12.99 21.05 -28.28
CA GLY A 195 13.83 21.94 -29.08
C GLY A 195 14.33 21.20 -30.31
N ARG A 196 14.15 21.78 -31.51
CA ARG A 196 14.91 21.31 -32.67
C ARG A 196 16.38 21.48 -32.30
N ARG A 197 17.08 20.37 -32.06
CA ARG A 197 18.54 20.37 -32.02
C ARG A 197 18.98 20.95 -33.36
N MET A 198 19.33 22.23 -33.37
CA MET A 198 20.02 22.85 -34.48
C MET A 198 21.25 21.99 -34.66
N ALA A 199 21.24 21.16 -35.71
CA ALA A 199 22.37 20.33 -36.05
C ALA A 199 23.55 21.29 -36.24
N ALA A 200 24.49 21.25 -35.30
CA ALA A 200 25.77 21.91 -35.43
C ALA A 200 26.51 21.19 -36.58
N GLY A 201 26.21 21.59 -37.81
CA GLY A 201 26.74 20.95 -39.00
C GLY A 201 26.14 21.55 -40.26
N GLY A 202 26.84 22.52 -40.85
CA GLY A 202 26.60 22.96 -42.22
C GLY A 202 26.45 24.46 -42.35
N GLY A 203 27.57 25.13 -42.58
CA GLY A 203 27.55 26.50 -43.09
C GLY A 203 26.76 26.60 -44.39
N GLY A 204 26.02 27.69 -44.52
CA GLY A 204 25.30 28.05 -45.72
C GLY A 204 24.89 29.50 -45.61
N TYR A 205 25.77 30.39 -46.06
CA TYR A 205 25.40 31.74 -46.45
C TYR A 205 24.46 31.66 -47.66
N ASP A 206 23.25 32.20 -47.54
CA ASP A 206 22.40 32.70 -48.64
C ASP A 206 21.24 33.46 -47.95
N ASP A 207 21.18 34.79 -47.85
CA ASP A 207 21.13 35.83 -48.88
C ASP A 207 19.97 35.70 -49.88
N SER A 208 18.73 35.92 -49.40
CA SER A 208 17.64 36.52 -50.21
C SER A 208 16.44 36.75 -49.27
N MET A 209 16.07 37.99 -48.92
CA MET A 209 15.41 39.02 -49.74
C MET A 209 13.96 38.65 -50.13
N SER A 210 13.05 39.61 -49.90
CA SER A 210 11.60 39.65 -50.24
C SER A 210 10.70 38.98 -49.19
N GLY A 211 9.87 39.68 -48.38
CA GLY A 211 9.15 40.92 -48.64
C GLY A 211 7.79 40.59 -49.24
N TYR A 212 6.76 40.39 -48.39
CA TYR A 212 5.33 40.57 -48.67
C TYR A 212 4.55 40.61 -47.34
N PRO A 213 3.80 41.69 -47.05
CA PRO A 213 2.69 41.68 -46.11
C PRO A 213 1.38 41.65 -46.89
N ASP A 214 0.52 40.68 -46.65
CA ASP A 214 -0.88 40.60 -47.10
C ASP A 214 -1.49 39.42 -46.33
N GLU A 215 -2.75 39.36 -45.92
CA GLU A 215 -3.88 40.29 -45.96
C GLU A 215 -4.93 39.68 -45.00
N GLU A 216 -5.94 40.48 -44.72
CA GLU A 216 -7.11 40.20 -43.90
C GLU A 216 -7.81 38.86 -44.21
N MET A 217 -8.16 38.12 -43.16
CA MET A 217 -9.31 37.20 -43.20
C MET A 217 -10.22 37.49 -42.00
N GLN A 218 -11.03 38.53 -42.18
CA GLN A 218 -12.29 38.72 -41.47
C GLN A 218 -13.41 38.06 -42.27
N GLY A 219 -14.21 37.22 -41.62
CA GLY A 219 -15.56 36.90 -42.08
C GLY A 219 -15.92 35.41 -42.08
N MET A 220 -17.13 35.14 -41.59
CA MET A 220 -17.85 33.86 -41.55
C MET A 220 -17.40 32.95 -40.38
N ASP A 221 -18.25 32.52 -39.45
CA ASP A 221 -19.64 32.10 -39.62
C ASP A 221 -20.35 32.15 -38.25
N ASP A 222 -21.35 33.01 -38.12
CA ASP A 222 -22.16 33.20 -36.91
C ASP A 222 -23.62 32.87 -37.30
N SER A 223 -23.90 31.59 -37.54
CA SER A 223 -25.22 31.16 -38.02
C SER A 223 -25.60 29.68 -37.78
N MET A 224 -25.28 29.08 -36.63
CA MET A 224 -25.89 27.78 -36.24
C MET A 224 -26.17 27.66 -34.74
N ARG A 225 -27.10 28.49 -34.22
CA ARG A 225 -27.54 28.42 -32.81
C ARG A 225 -29.04 28.58 -32.62
N MET A 226 -29.87 28.01 -33.51
CA MET A 226 -31.33 28.08 -33.30
C MET A 226 -32.14 27.00 -34.03
N GLU A 227 -31.74 25.72 -33.93
CA GLU A 227 -32.56 24.63 -34.50
C GLU A 227 -32.53 23.32 -33.69
N GLN A 228 -32.45 23.42 -32.36
CA GLN A 228 -32.53 22.24 -31.48
C GLN A 228 -33.32 22.51 -30.19
N GLU A 229 -34.43 23.25 -30.29
CA GLU A 229 -35.37 23.47 -29.17
C GLU A 229 -36.86 23.29 -29.57
N MET A 230 -37.12 22.64 -30.71
CA MET A 230 -38.50 22.48 -31.21
C MET A 230 -38.89 21.02 -31.50
N GLN A 231 -38.46 20.08 -30.66
CA GLN A 231 -38.82 18.66 -30.78
C GLN A 231 -39.44 18.00 -29.53
N ASP A 232 -39.59 18.71 -28.41
CA ASP A 232 -40.10 18.12 -27.15
C ASP A 232 -41.55 18.51 -26.77
N ALA A 233 -42.32 19.12 -27.67
CA ALA A 233 -43.65 19.65 -27.34
C ALA A 233 -44.86 18.88 -27.90
N MET A 234 -44.70 17.73 -28.57
CA MET A 234 -45.84 17.04 -29.20
C MET A 234 -45.79 15.51 -29.12
N GLN A 235 -45.59 14.93 -27.93
CA GLN A 235 -45.82 13.49 -27.78
C GLN A 235 -46.20 13.11 -26.35
N SER A 236 -47.50 13.10 -26.06
CA SER A 236 -48.20 12.12 -25.19
C SER A 236 -49.54 12.67 -24.68
N GLY A 237 -50.48 12.80 -25.61
CA GLY A 237 -51.90 12.84 -25.27
C GLY A 237 -52.48 11.42 -25.17
N MET A 238 -53.40 11.28 -24.22
CA MET A 238 -54.48 10.29 -24.14
C MET A 238 -54.13 8.84 -23.80
N GLY A 239 -54.73 8.32 -22.73
CA GLY A 239 -54.79 6.87 -22.53
C GLY A 239 -55.35 6.37 -21.21
N MET A 240 -56.69 6.37 -21.10
CA MET A 240 -57.52 5.43 -20.35
C MET A 240 -57.50 5.40 -18.81
N ASP A 241 -58.60 5.95 -18.30
CA ASP A 241 -59.31 5.52 -17.11
C ASP A 241 -59.71 4.03 -17.23
N GLY A 242 -59.32 3.22 -16.24
CA GLY A 242 -59.57 1.79 -16.17
C GLY A 242 -59.86 1.36 -14.73
N GLU A 243 -61.14 1.19 -14.48
CA GLU A 243 -61.85 0.84 -13.25
C GLU A 243 -61.57 -0.60 -12.76
N TYR A 244 -61.76 -0.83 -11.45
CA TYR A 244 -62.00 -2.09 -10.73
C TYR A 244 -60.91 -3.19 -10.66
N GLY A 245 -60.58 -3.58 -9.43
CA GLY A 245 -60.24 -4.98 -9.15
C GLY A 245 -59.48 -5.27 -7.86
N MET A 246 -60.19 -5.85 -6.89
CA MET A 246 -59.71 -6.83 -5.89
C MET A 246 -58.91 -6.32 -4.68
N ASP A 247 -59.64 -6.05 -3.60
CA ASP A 247 -59.20 -6.24 -2.21
C ASP A 247 -58.82 -7.72 -1.97
N GLY A 248 -57.51 -7.99 -1.96
CA GLY A 248 -56.95 -9.27 -1.51
C GLY A 248 -56.37 -9.13 -0.09
N PRO A 249 -56.66 -10.06 0.85
CA PRO A 249 -56.12 -10.02 2.20
C PRO A 249 -54.69 -10.58 2.20
N GLY A 250 -53.74 -9.76 1.77
CA GLY A 250 -52.32 -10.06 1.80
C GLY A 250 -51.58 -8.86 2.33
N GLY A 251 -51.49 -8.73 3.66
CA GLY A 251 -50.74 -7.66 4.29
C GLY A 251 -49.31 -7.58 3.72
N PRO A 252 -48.79 -6.38 3.42
CA PRO A 252 -47.45 -6.25 2.87
C PRO A 252 -46.47 -6.80 3.90
N MET A 253 -45.85 -7.95 3.59
CA MET A 253 -44.65 -8.35 4.30
C MET A 253 -43.65 -7.22 4.13
N VAL A 254 -43.43 -6.47 5.20
CA VAL A 254 -42.37 -5.47 5.30
C VAL A 254 -41.07 -6.25 5.11
N ARG A 255 -40.58 -6.30 3.86
CA ARG A 255 -39.25 -6.80 3.60
C ARG A 255 -38.31 -5.89 4.39
N PRO A 256 -37.52 -6.44 5.34
CA PRO A 256 -36.57 -5.63 6.08
C PRO A 256 -35.70 -4.90 5.05
N LYS A 257 -35.62 -3.57 5.19
CA LYS A 257 -34.80 -2.75 4.31
C LYS A 257 -33.37 -3.29 4.43
N PRO A 258 -32.74 -3.76 3.33
CA PRO A 258 -31.38 -4.26 3.41
C PRO A 258 -30.50 -3.18 4.05
N PRO A 259 -29.57 -3.56 4.95
CA PRO A 259 -28.69 -2.60 5.59
C PRO A 259 -27.98 -1.77 4.51
N VAL A 260 -28.01 -0.44 4.67
CA VAL A 260 -27.35 0.48 3.75
C VAL A 260 -25.86 0.41 4.04
N GLN A 261 -25.16 -0.47 3.32
CA GLN A 261 -23.70 -0.53 3.34
C GLN A 261 -23.13 0.78 2.78
N LYS A 262 -22.22 1.43 3.51
CA LYS A 262 -21.52 2.61 3.00
C LYS A 262 -20.63 2.16 1.84
N VAL A 263 -20.75 2.81 0.68
CA VAL A 263 -19.80 2.60 -0.42
C VAL A 263 -18.45 3.11 0.05
N ARG A 264 -17.47 2.20 0.15
CA ARG A 264 -16.08 2.51 0.51
C ARG A 264 -15.23 2.30 -0.74
N GLU A 265 -14.50 3.33 -1.13
CA GLU A 265 -13.57 3.27 -2.27
C GLU A 265 -12.15 2.97 -1.76
N MET A 266 -11.40 2.16 -2.51
CA MET A 266 -10.01 1.86 -2.15
C MET A 266 -9.15 3.13 -2.17
N LEU A 267 -9.30 3.94 -3.22
CA LEU A 267 -8.46 5.10 -3.51
C LEU A 267 -9.27 6.37 -3.37
N ASP A 268 -8.66 7.40 -2.80
CA ASP A 268 -9.31 8.70 -2.63
C ASP A 268 -9.06 9.61 -3.84
N ALA A 269 -10.11 9.88 -4.61
CA ALA A 269 -10.05 10.75 -5.79
C ALA A 269 -9.66 12.20 -5.45
N GLY A 270 -10.02 12.67 -4.25
CA GLY A 270 -9.63 14.01 -3.77
C GLY A 270 -8.12 14.15 -3.61
N THR A 271 -7.50 13.15 -3.01
CA THR A 271 -6.04 13.04 -2.85
C THR A 271 -5.33 12.98 -4.20
N GLU A 272 -5.82 12.15 -5.13
CA GLU A 272 -5.23 12.08 -6.49
C GLU A 272 -5.24 13.45 -7.17
N LYS A 273 -6.36 14.17 -7.07
CA LYS A 273 -6.50 15.52 -7.62
C LYS A 273 -5.52 16.50 -6.98
N VAL A 274 -5.41 16.52 -5.65
CA VAL A 274 -4.46 17.39 -4.93
C VAL A 274 -3.02 17.11 -5.37
N MET A 275 -2.65 15.84 -5.52
CA MET A 275 -1.32 15.46 -5.97
C MET A 275 -1.06 15.85 -7.43
N ASP A 276 -1.98 15.57 -8.36
CA ASP A 276 -1.82 15.94 -9.78
C ASP A 276 -1.75 17.46 -9.97
N GLU A 277 -2.64 18.21 -9.31
CA GLU A 277 -2.71 19.67 -9.46
C GLU A 277 -1.42 20.38 -9.00
N ASN A 278 -0.75 19.85 -7.98
CA ASN A 278 0.41 20.52 -7.38
C ASN A 278 1.76 19.95 -7.83
N LEU A 279 1.82 18.67 -8.18
CA LEU A 279 3.07 17.97 -8.51
C LEU A 279 3.12 17.47 -9.96
N GLY A 280 1.97 17.28 -10.62
CA GLY A 280 1.88 16.78 -11.99
C GLY A 280 2.71 15.53 -12.24
N LEU A 281 3.64 15.59 -13.19
CA LEU A 281 4.50 14.47 -13.58
C LEU A 281 5.32 13.89 -12.41
N VAL A 282 5.66 14.71 -11.39
CA VAL A 282 6.36 14.21 -10.19
C VAL A 282 5.46 13.24 -9.41
N ALA A 283 4.18 13.57 -9.24
CA ALA A 283 3.20 12.68 -8.58
C ALA A 283 3.00 11.40 -9.39
N THR A 284 2.87 11.50 -10.72
CA THR A 284 2.74 10.35 -11.62
C THR A 284 3.92 9.39 -11.47
N MET A 285 5.15 9.90 -11.54
CA MET A 285 6.35 9.07 -11.46
C MET A 285 6.52 8.40 -10.10
N VAL A 286 6.21 9.10 -9.01
CA VAL A 286 6.23 8.50 -7.67
C VAL A 286 5.16 7.42 -7.55
N ALA A 287 3.95 7.67 -8.04
CA ALA A 287 2.88 6.68 -8.03
C ALA A 287 3.24 5.42 -8.82
N GLU A 288 3.85 5.57 -10.00
CA GLU A 288 4.31 4.46 -10.84
C GLU A 288 5.42 3.63 -10.19
N ASP A 289 6.48 4.27 -9.70
CA ASP A 289 7.58 3.59 -8.99
C ASP A 289 7.07 2.88 -7.73
N PHE A 290 6.20 3.54 -6.96
CA PHE A 290 5.60 2.95 -5.78
C PHE A 290 4.72 1.74 -6.12
N ALA A 291 3.83 1.86 -7.11
CA ALA A 291 2.96 0.77 -7.52
C ALA A 291 3.77 -0.44 -8.03
N SER A 292 4.84 -0.20 -8.78
CA SER A 292 5.77 -1.24 -9.22
C SER A 292 6.38 -1.98 -8.02
N ARG A 293 6.91 -1.25 -7.03
CA ARG A 293 7.53 -1.82 -5.82
C ARG A 293 6.54 -2.51 -4.88
N PHE A 294 5.32 -1.97 -4.81
CA PHE A 294 4.26 -2.58 -4.03
C PHE A 294 3.86 -3.92 -4.65
N SER A 295 3.61 -3.95 -5.97
CA SER A 295 3.24 -5.19 -6.68
C SER A 295 4.35 -6.25 -6.74
N SER A 296 5.63 -5.85 -6.74
CA SER A 296 6.77 -6.77 -6.62
C SER A 296 6.95 -7.34 -5.21
N GLY A 297 6.27 -6.75 -4.21
CA GLY A 297 6.38 -7.09 -2.81
C GLY A 297 7.68 -6.62 -2.15
N ASP A 298 8.34 -5.60 -2.70
CA ASP A 298 9.54 -4.98 -2.11
C ASP A 298 9.24 -4.33 -0.76
N PHE A 299 7.99 -3.88 -0.57
CA PHE A 299 7.50 -3.30 0.67
C PHE A 299 6.72 -4.28 1.56
N GLY A 300 6.68 -5.56 1.21
CA GLY A 300 5.93 -6.59 1.93
C GLY A 300 5.16 -7.49 1.00
N ALA A 301 4.85 -8.70 1.46
CA ALA A 301 4.10 -9.67 0.66
C ALA A 301 2.58 -9.51 0.79
N LEU A 302 2.10 -8.83 1.83
CA LEU A 302 0.66 -8.66 2.03
C LEU A 302 0.05 -7.72 1.00
N PHE A 303 -1.19 -8.02 0.62
CA PHE A 303 -2.05 -7.20 -0.25
C PHE A 303 -1.52 -6.93 -1.67
N THR A 304 -0.39 -7.51 -2.06
CA THR A 304 0.17 -7.37 -3.42
C THR A 304 -0.77 -7.89 -4.51
N GLY A 305 -1.65 -8.83 -4.16
CA GLY A 305 -2.71 -9.35 -5.03
C GLY A 305 -4.02 -8.54 -5.03
N VAL A 306 -4.16 -7.53 -4.16
CA VAL A 306 -5.37 -6.71 -4.06
C VAL A 306 -5.24 -5.53 -5.01
N ALA A 307 -5.79 -5.67 -6.22
CA ALA A 307 -5.75 -4.65 -7.24
C ALA A 307 -6.83 -3.58 -7.02
N PRO A 308 -6.53 -2.29 -7.28
CA PRO A 308 -7.56 -1.25 -7.30
C PRO A 308 -8.57 -1.54 -8.42
N PRO A 309 -9.85 -1.17 -8.24
CA PRO A 309 -10.84 -1.28 -9.30
C PRO A 309 -10.37 -0.46 -10.52
N PRO A 310 -10.60 -0.94 -11.76
CA PRO A 310 -10.21 -0.22 -12.96
C PRO A 310 -10.87 1.17 -12.96
N PRO A 311 -10.14 2.23 -13.38
CA PRO A 311 -10.69 3.58 -13.42
C PRO A 311 -11.96 3.58 -14.29
N VAL A 312 -13.06 4.04 -13.71
CA VAL A 312 -14.32 4.19 -14.42
C VAL A 312 -14.14 5.35 -15.38
N ASP A 313 -14.07 5.09 -16.69
CA ASP A 313 -14.10 6.16 -17.69
C ASP A 313 -15.51 6.78 -17.71
N PRO A 314 -15.68 8.05 -17.25
CA PRO A 314 -16.99 8.68 -17.21
C PRO A 314 -17.57 8.95 -18.62
N ARG A 315 -16.76 8.79 -19.68
CA ARG A 315 -17.23 8.87 -21.08
C ARG A 315 -17.76 7.54 -21.61
N ALA A 316 -17.43 6.43 -20.95
CA ALA A 316 -17.98 5.11 -21.27
C ALA A 316 -19.37 4.98 -20.62
N GLY A 317 -20.35 5.68 -21.19
CA GLY A 317 -21.75 5.54 -20.81
C GLY A 317 -22.22 4.09 -21.04
N GLY A 318 -22.29 3.30 -19.96
CA GLY A 318 -22.91 1.98 -19.95
C GLY A 318 -21.91 0.82 -19.89
N GLN A 319 -21.97 0.12 -18.75
CA GLN A 319 -21.36 -1.16 -18.38
C GLN A 319 -19.90 -1.43 -18.81
N PRO A 320 -18.99 -1.73 -17.85
CA PRO A 320 -17.63 -2.11 -18.17
C PRO A 320 -17.64 -3.33 -19.11
N VAL A 321 -17.15 -3.13 -20.34
CA VAL A 321 -16.90 -4.21 -21.30
C VAL A 321 -15.71 -4.99 -20.77
N VAL A 322 -15.96 -6.08 -20.04
CA VAL A 322 -14.90 -6.98 -19.60
C VAL A 322 -14.35 -7.68 -20.84
N PRO A 323 -13.04 -7.59 -21.16
CA PRO A 323 -12.48 -8.29 -22.30
C PRO A 323 -12.69 -9.79 -22.15
N VAL A 324 -13.20 -10.43 -23.21
CA VAL A 324 -13.45 -11.88 -23.27
C VAL A 324 -12.13 -12.61 -23.05
N GLY A 325 -11.94 -13.20 -21.87
CA GLY A 325 -10.73 -13.92 -21.48
C GLY A 325 -9.96 -13.31 -20.29
N ALA A 326 -10.32 -12.10 -19.83
CA ALA A 326 -9.85 -11.61 -18.54
C ALA A 326 -10.65 -12.28 -17.42
N ALA A 327 -9.97 -12.64 -16.33
CA ALA A 327 -10.64 -13.05 -15.10
C ALA A 327 -11.70 -11.98 -14.74
N PRO A 328 -12.94 -12.39 -14.41
CA PRO A 328 -13.97 -11.43 -14.07
C PRO A 328 -13.44 -10.51 -12.96
N PRO A 329 -13.65 -9.18 -13.05
CA PRO A 329 -13.35 -8.32 -11.92
C PRO A 329 -14.12 -8.92 -10.74
N VAL A 330 -13.39 -9.26 -9.68
CA VAL A 330 -13.99 -9.78 -8.46
C VAL A 330 -15.01 -8.73 -8.06
N ARG A 331 -16.30 -9.00 -8.32
CA ARG A 331 -17.38 -8.19 -7.78
C ARG A 331 -17.09 -8.16 -6.31
N SER A 332 -16.86 -6.96 -5.75
CA SER A 332 -16.51 -6.77 -4.35
C SER A 332 -17.30 -7.78 -3.53
N SER A 333 -16.60 -8.83 -3.09
CA SER A 333 -17.22 -9.92 -2.36
C SER A 333 -17.95 -9.22 -1.22
N MET A 334 -19.28 -9.35 -1.17
CA MET A 334 -20.10 -8.57 -0.25
C MET A 334 -19.43 -8.63 1.12
N MET A 335 -18.99 -7.47 1.60
CA MET A 335 -18.21 -7.35 2.82
C MET A 335 -18.95 -8.09 3.94
N SER A 336 -18.23 -8.87 4.76
CA SER A 336 -18.90 -9.57 5.86
C SER A 336 -19.62 -8.55 6.76
N PRO A 337 -20.82 -8.86 7.27
CA PRO A 337 -21.53 -7.96 8.19
C PRO A 337 -20.66 -7.53 9.38
N GLU A 338 -19.86 -8.45 9.91
CA GLU A 338 -18.93 -8.23 11.03
C GLU A 338 -17.83 -7.24 10.66
N LEU A 339 -17.27 -7.34 9.46
CA LEU A 339 -16.29 -6.38 8.96
C LEU A 339 -16.92 -5.01 8.69
N ASP A 340 -18.13 -4.97 8.12
CA ASP A 340 -18.82 -3.70 7.88
C ASP A 340 -19.11 -2.95 9.18
N GLU A 341 -19.55 -3.67 10.21
CA GLU A 341 -19.71 -3.16 11.58
C GLU A 341 -18.37 -2.67 12.13
N THR A 342 -17.31 -3.47 12.07
CA THR A 342 -15.96 -3.12 12.52
C THR A 342 -15.47 -1.82 11.88
N LEU A 343 -15.60 -1.70 10.56
CA LEU A 343 -15.21 -0.51 9.81
C LEU A 343 -16.16 0.68 10.01
N SER A 344 -17.35 0.47 10.58
CA SER A 344 -18.30 1.55 10.90
C SER A 344 -17.99 2.23 12.24
N ILE A 345 -17.37 1.50 13.17
CA ILE A 345 -16.99 1.99 14.51
C ILE A 345 -15.51 2.40 14.59
N THR A 346 -14.68 1.93 13.65
CA THR A 346 -13.27 2.34 13.56
C THR A 346 -13.16 3.82 13.17
N PRO A 347 -12.19 4.58 13.73
CA PRO A 347 -11.86 5.92 13.25
C PRO A 347 -11.66 5.97 11.73
N GLU A 348 -11.97 7.12 11.13
CA GLU A 348 -11.78 7.32 9.69
C GLU A 348 -10.30 7.11 9.32
N PRO A 349 -9.99 6.18 8.40
CA PRO A 349 -8.61 5.90 8.03
C PRO A 349 -8.01 7.06 7.24
N LEU A 350 -6.68 7.13 7.18
CA LEU A 350 -6.00 8.03 6.26
C LEU A 350 -6.40 7.69 4.81
N PRO A 351 -6.78 8.68 3.98
CA PRO A 351 -7.09 8.46 2.57
C PRO A 351 -5.96 7.69 1.88
N MET A 352 -6.28 6.72 1.04
CA MET A 352 -5.25 5.99 0.30
C MET A 352 -5.05 6.65 -1.05
N TRP A 353 -3.83 7.12 -1.32
CA TRP A 353 -3.50 7.74 -2.60
C TRP A 353 -3.28 6.68 -3.69
N LYS A 354 -2.45 5.68 -3.38
CA LYS A 354 -2.16 4.50 -4.20
C LYS A 354 -2.15 3.27 -3.30
N PRO A 355 -2.32 2.04 -3.82
CA PRO A 355 -2.27 0.83 -3.01
C PRO A 355 -0.98 0.80 -2.16
N GLY A 356 -1.14 0.77 -0.83
CA GLY A 356 -0.03 0.78 0.13
C GLY A 356 0.58 2.16 0.45
N LEU A 357 0.10 3.24 -0.18
CA LEU A 357 0.55 4.62 0.04
C LEU A 357 -0.61 5.50 0.52
N ASN A 358 -0.65 5.78 1.82
CA ASN A 358 -1.66 6.63 2.45
C ASN A 358 -1.29 8.12 2.36
N PHE A 359 -2.27 8.99 2.18
CA PHE A 359 -2.09 10.43 2.26
C PHE A 359 -2.32 10.91 3.69
N VAL A 360 -1.26 11.44 4.30
CA VAL A 360 -1.26 11.93 5.67
C VAL A 360 -1.92 13.30 5.77
N GLY A 361 -1.78 14.13 4.71
CA GLY A 361 -2.42 15.44 4.64
C GLY A 361 -1.54 16.53 4.05
N SER A 362 -1.99 17.76 4.24
CA SER A 362 -1.34 18.97 3.75
C SER A 362 -0.88 19.85 4.92
N GLY A 363 0.40 20.21 4.97
CA GLY A 363 0.96 20.99 6.07
C GLY A 363 2.48 20.90 6.14
N PRO A 364 3.13 21.58 7.11
CA PRO A 364 4.58 21.52 7.27
C PRO A 364 5.02 20.12 7.71
N SER A 365 6.26 19.76 7.36
CA SER A 365 6.80 18.41 7.59
C SER A 365 6.72 17.94 9.04
N ASN A 366 6.84 18.84 10.02
CA ASN A 366 6.84 18.46 11.44
C ASN A 366 5.46 17.97 11.90
N ASP A 367 4.40 18.65 11.45
CA ASP A 367 3.02 18.30 11.78
C ASP A 367 2.66 16.98 11.08
N MET A 368 3.01 16.85 9.79
CA MET A 368 2.81 15.64 9.02
C MET A 368 3.58 14.44 9.57
N LEU A 369 4.77 14.66 10.13
CA LEU A 369 5.54 13.60 10.79
C LEU A 369 4.88 13.15 12.10
N ALA A 370 4.33 14.08 12.88
CA ALA A 370 3.57 13.75 14.08
C ALA A 370 2.30 12.95 13.72
N ASP A 371 1.58 13.38 12.69
CA ASP A 371 0.38 12.72 12.19
C ASP A 371 0.69 11.32 11.64
N ALA A 372 1.75 11.18 10.85
CA ALA A 372 2.25 9.90 10.36
C ALA A 372 2.59 8.95 11.53
N LYS A 373 3.24 9.47 12.59
CA LYS A 373 3.58 8.69 13.78
C LYS A 373 2.34 8.23 14.55
N ARG A 374 1.33 9.10 14.70
CA ARG A 374 0.05 8.73 15.33
C ARG A 374 -0.67 7.63 14.56
N ASN A 375 -0.61 7.67 13.24
CA ASN A 375 -1.26 6.69 12.37
C ASN A 375 -0.42 5.43 12.11
N GLY A 376 0.77 5.31 12.70
CA GLY A 376 1.62 4.12 12.58
C GLY A 376 2.24 3.94 11.19
N ILE A 377 2.48 5.02 10.46
CA ILE A 377 3.26 5.02 9.22
C ILE A 377 4.74 4.77 9.55
N ASP A 378 5.41 3.92 8.77
CA ASP A 378 6.83 3.62 8.93
C ASP A 378 7.71 4.65 8.20
N PHE A 379 7.34 5.00 6.96
CA PHE A 379 8.07 5.93 6.10
C PHE A 379 7.15 7.00 5.52
N LEU A 380 7.61 8.26 5.51
CA LEU A 380 6.85 9.41 5.00
C LEU A 380 7.60 10.08 3.84
N LEU A 381 6.94 10.15 2.68
CA LEU A 381 7.29 11.03 1.57
C LEU A 381 6.62 12.39 1.81
N HIS A 382 7.42 13.43 1.98
CA HIS A 382 6.93 14.79 2.18
C HIS A 382 7.34 15.68 1.01
N PHE A 383 6.36 16.15 0.26
CA PHE A 383 6.53 17.04 -0.88
C PHE A 383 6.44 18.49 -0.43
N ASP A 384 7.48 19.26 -0.71
CA ASP A 384 7.58 20.68 -0.40
C ASP A 384 7.52 21.46 -1.72
N VAL A 385 6.36 22.05 -2.00
CA VAL A 385 6.05 22.78 -3.23
C VAL A 385 6.11 24.27 -2.97
N LEU A 386 7.00 24.96 -3.67
CA LEU A 386 7.15 26.41 -3.63
C LEU A 386 6.68 27.03 -4.95
N LEU A 387 5.61 27.81 -4.88
CA LEU A 387 5.03 28.56 -5.99
C LEU A 387 5.60 29.98 -5.99
N LYS A 388 6.24 30.38 -7.09
CA LYS A 388 6.76 31.73 -7.29
C LYS A 388 6.04 32.41 -8.45
N PRO A 389 5.67 33.70 -8.32
CA PRO A 389 5.12 34.45 -9.44
C PRO A 389 6.22 34.65 -10.49
N GLY A 390 5.97 34.18 -11.72
CA GLY A 390 6.90 34.38 -12.83
C GLY A 390 6.70 35.72 -13.52
N ARG A 391 7.76 36.19 -14.19
CA ARG A 391 7.76 37.48 -14.91
C ARG A 391 6.79 37.54 -16.09
N THR A 392 6.45 36.38 -16.65
CA THR A 392 5.59 36.22 -17.83
C THR A 392 4.14 35.91 -17.45
N GLY A 393 3.77 36.06 -16.18
CA GLY A 393 2.45 35.67 -15.66
C GLY A 393 2.28 34.15 -15.47
N LYS A 394 3.29 33.34 -15.82
CA LYS A 394 3.31 31.90 -15.51
C LYS A 394 3.89 31.66 -14.13
N THR A 395 3.25 30.77 -13.37
CA THR A 395 3.78 30.32 -12.08
C THR A 395 5.01 29.45 -12.28
N GLN A 396 6.05 29.70 -11.50
CA GLN A 396 7.19 28.79 -11.38
C GLN A 396 6.93 27.85 -10.19
N ASN A 397 6.80 26.55 -10.48
CA ASN A 397 6.62 25.50 -9.48
C ASN A 397 7.98 24.89 -9.17
N VAL A 398 8.42 24.98 -7.91
CA VAL A 398 9.64 24.33 -7.44
C VAL A 398 9.28 23.33 -6.36
N SER A 399 9.35 22.04 -6.68
CA SER A 399 9.04 20.96 -5.75
C SER A 399 10.30 20.24 -5.25
N ARG A 400 10.23 19.70 -4.04
CA ARG A 400 11.25 18.81 -3.45
C ARG A 400 10.55 17.70 -2.68
N CYS A 401 11.09 16.49 -2.72
CA CYS A 401 10.60 15.39 -1.91
C CYS A 401 11.63 15.04 -0.81
N ARG A 402 11.14 14.86 0.41
CA ARG A 402 11.91 14.37 1.56
C ARG A 402 11.38 13.01 1.97
N LEU A 403 12.29 12.07 2.23
CA LEU A 403 11.94 10.78 2.82
C LEU A 403 12.30 10.79 4.30
N PHE A 404 11.35 10.50 5.17
CA PHE A 404 11.56 10.35 6.60
C PHE A 404 11.35 8.91 7.06
N ASN A 405 12.20 8.44 7.96
CA ASN A 405 11.88 7.34 8.86
C ASN A 405 11.05 7.91 10.01
N VAL A 406 9.77 7.52 10.11
CA VAL A 406 8.81 8.15 11.02
C VAL A 406 9.10 7.83 12.49
N ALA A 407 9.58 6.62 12.77
CA ALA A 407 9.89 6.20 14.13
C ALA A 407 11.00 7.06 14.76
N THR A 408 12.06 7.32 13.99
CA THR A 408 13.22 8.11 14.42
C THR A 408 13.08 9.61 14.15
N GLY A 409 12.18 9.99 13.23
CA GLY A 409 12.07 11.34 12.68
C GLY A 409 13.25 11.75 11.80
N LYS A 410 14.18 10.84 11.49
CA LYS A 410 15.36 11.12 10.68
C LYS A 410 14.98 11.26 9.20
N GLN A 411 15.45 12.33 8.57
CA GLN A 411 15.41 12.46 7.12
C GLN A 411 16.45 11.52 6.49
N LEU A 412 16.00 10.58 5.66
CA LEU A 412 16.83 9.63 4.95
C LEU A 412 17.29 10.18 3.59
N ALA A 413 16.42 10.90 2.90
CA ALA A 413 16.68 11.43 1.57
C ALA A 413 16.07 12.82 1.37
N LEU A 414 16.66 13.59 0.46
CA LEU A 414 16.12 14.83 -0.08
C LEU A 414 16.46 14.88 -1.57
N THR A 415 15.44 15.09 -2.40
CA THR A 415 15.65 15.27 -3.84
C THR A 415 16.29 16.63 -4.13
N LYS A 416 16.87 16.76 -5.32
CA LYS A 416 17.16 18.07 -5.90
C LYS A 416 15.86 18.86 -6.11
N GLY A 417 15.98 20.17 -6.34
CA GLY A 417 14.83 21.00 -6.70
C GLY A 417 14.32 20.62 -8.08
N ILE A 418 13.02 20.36 -8.19
CA ILE A 418 12.35 20.03 -9.43
C ILE A 418 11.58 21.27 -9.85
N ASP A 419 12.11 22.00 -10.83
CA ASP A 419 11.63 23.33 -11.21
C ASP A 419 10.95 23.29 -12.59
N SER A 420 9.68 23.70 -12.66
CA SER A 420 8.92 23.67 -13.90
C SER A 420 9.46 24.61 -14.99
N LEU A 421 10.04 25.74 -14.59
CA LEU A 421 10.65 26.68 -15.52
C LEU A 421 11.98 26.11 -16.06
N GLU A 422 12.81 25.54 -15.19
CA GLU A 422 14.07 24.90 -15.60
C GLU A 422 13.82 23.73 -16.55
N ALA A 423 12.87 22.85 -16.21
CA ALA A 423 12.49 21.72 -17.05
C ALA A 423 12.11 22.18 -18.46
N SER A 424 11.22 23.18 -18.58
CA SER A 424 10.80 23.71 -19.88
C SER A 424 11.98 24.30 -20.68
N GLN A 425 12.93 24.98 -20.03
CA GLN A 425 14.10 25.56 -20.70
C GLN A 425 15.08 24.47 -21.18
N LEU A 426 15.28 23.41 -20.41
CA LEU A 426 16.17 22.30 -20.77
C LEU A 426 15.60 21.49 -21.94
N VAL A 427 14.29 21.22 -21.93
CA VAL A 427 13.60 20.52 -23.03
C VAL A 427 13.56 21.38 -24.30
N ALA A 428 13.20 22.67 -24.17
CA ALA A 428 13.16 23.59 -25.30
C ALA A 428 14.55 23.87 -25.93
N SER A 429 15.62 23.74 -25.16
CA SER A 429 17.00 23.84 -25.67
C SER A 429 17.57 22.51 -26.19
N GLY A 430 16.83 21.40 -26.08
CA GLY A 430 17.28 20.06 -26.50
C GLY A 430 18.40 19.48 -25.63
N ARG A 431 18.65 20.06 -24.45
CA ARG A 431 19.59 19.56 -23.43
C ARG A 431 19.02 18.37 -22.66
N MET A 432 17.70 18.31 -22.55
CA MET A 432 16.95 17.14 -22.08
C MET A 432 16.11 16.56 -23.22
N ALA A 433 15.83 15.26 -23.16
CA ALA A 433 14.98 14.59 -24.14
C ALA A 433 13.52 15.04 -24.01
N ASP A 434 13.01 15.02 -22.77
CA ASP A 434 11.65 15.37 -22.39
C ASP A 434 11.59 15.77 -20.90
N GLU A 435 10.40 16.16 -20.42
CA GLU A 435 10.18 16.50 -19.02
C GLU A 435 10.41 15.32 -18.07
N ARG A 436 10.09 14.10 -18.53
CA ARG A 436 10.22 12.87 -17.73
C ARG A 436 11.67 12.53 -17.43
N ALA A 437 12.58 12.71 -18.40
CA ALA A 437 14.01 12.56 -18.22
C ALA A 437 14.55 13.54 -17.18
N TYR A 438 14.09 14.79 -17.20
CA TYR A 438 14.46 15.78 -16.17
C TYR A 438 14.00 15.34 -14.78
N VAL A 439 12.73 14.99 -14.61
CA VAL A 439 12.21 14.55 -13.30
C VAL A 439 12.91 13.28 -12.83
N THR A 440 13.19 12.33 -13.73
CA THR A 440 13.96 11.11 -13.42
C THR A 440 15.34 11.43 -12.86
N GLU A 441 16.06 12.37 -13.48
CA GLU A 441 17.37 12.79 -12.98
C GLU A 441 17.29 13.41 -11.58
N GLN A 442 16.29 14.28 -11.33
CA GLN A 442 16.15 14.95 -10.03
C GLN A 442 15.72 13.97 -8.91
N MET A 443 14.97 12.93 -9.26
CA MET A 443 14.44 11.92 -8.33
C MET A 443 15.40 10.74 -8.10
N GLY A 444 16.42 10.56 -8.94
CA GLY A 444 17.29 9.38 -8.92
C GLY A 444 17.91 9.07 -7.55
N THR A 445 18.34 10.08 -6.80
CA THR A 445 18.89 9.89 -5.44
C THR A 445 17.85 9.35 -4.46
N LEU A 446 16.59 9.79 -4.57
CA LEU A 446 15.52 9.31 -3.70
C LEU A 446 15.22 7.83 -3.97
N PHE A 447 15.02 7.46 -5.24
CA PHE A 447 14.72 6.07 -5.60
C PHE A 447 15.86 5.11 -5.27
N ALA A 448 17.11 5.53 -5.43
CA ALA A 448 18.28 4.76 -5.01
C ALA A 448 18.31 4.53 -3.48
N LEU A 449 17.92 5.55 -2.69
CA LEU A 449 17.85 5.42 -1.23
C LEU A 449 16.66 4.57 -0.77
N ILE A 450 15.51 4.65 -1.44
CA ILE A 450 14.37 3.76 -1.19
C ILE A 450 14.81 2.30 -1.39
N GLU A 451 15.48 2.01 -2.51
CA GLU A 451 15.98 0.66 -2.82
C GLU A 451 16.96 0.15 -1.76
N ARG A 452 17.88 1.01 -1.31
CA ARG A 452 18.94 0.59 -0.37
C ARG A 452 18.46 0.48 1.08
N GLU A 453 17.66 1.43 1.54
CA GLU A 453 17.36 1.60 2.98
C GLU A 453 15.99 1.06 3.38
N THR A 454 15.02 1.06 2.45
CA THR A 454 13.62 0.77 2.80
C THR A 454 13.12 -0.56 2.24
N LYS A 455 13.79 -1.10 1.23
CA LYS A 455 13.46 -2.41 0.66
C LYS A 455 13.60 -3.50 1.72
N LEU A 456 12.59 -4.37 1.77
CA LEU A 456 12.63 -5.52 2.67
C LEU A 456 13.55 -6.60 2.10
N VAL A 457 14.39 -7.16 2.97
CA VAL A 457 15.31 -8.25 2.64
C VAL A 457 14.78 -9.58 3.19
N PRO A 458 15.21 -10.73 2.67
CA PRO A 458 14.88 -12.02 3.29
C PRO A 458 15.24 -12.04 4.77
N MET A 459 14.48 -12.78 5.57
CA MET A 459 14.77 -12.95 7.00
C MET A 459 16.19 -13.49 7.21
N PRO A 460 16.94 -12.99 8.21
CA PRO A 460 18.27 -13.49 8.51
C PRO A 460 18.26 -15.00 8.80
N THR A 461 19.11 -15.76 8.10
CA THR A 461 19.15 -17.23 8.24
C THR A 461 19.81 -17.70 9.54
N ALA A 462 20.65 -16.85 10.16
CA ALA A 462 21.38 -17.13 11.40
C ALA A 462 20.62 -16.75 12.69
N LEU A 463 19.28 -16.69 12.65
CA LEU A 463 18.47 -16.40 13.83
C LEU A 463 18.58 -17.53 14.86
N THR A 464 19.08 -17.20 16.06
CA THR A 464 19.16 -18.15 17.18
C THR A 464 17.95 -18.02 18.10
N ALA A 465 17.63 -19.09 18.83
CA ALA A 465 16.55 -19.05 19.83
C ALA A 465 16.81 -18.00 20.93
N ALA A 466 18.09 -17.76 21.28
CA ALA A 466 18.45 -16.71 22.24
C ALA A 466 18.13 -15.31 21.70
N ALA A 467 18.44 -15.04 20.43
CA ALA A 467 18.11 -13.76 19.79
C ALA A 467 16.59 -13.55 19.70
N ALA A 468 15.82 -14.58 19.34
CA ALA A 468 14.37 -14.53 19.29
C ALA A 468 13.75 -14.23 20.67
N ARG A 469 14.20 -14.90 21.73
CA ARG A 469 13.76 -14.62 23.11
C ARG A 469 14.08 -13.19 23.55
N GLY A 470 15.29 -12.71 23.25
CA GLY A 470 15.69 -11.33 23.55
C GLY A 470 14.78 -10.32 22.84
N ARG A 471 14.46 -10.58 21.56
CA ARG A 471 13.53 -9.76 20.79
C ARG A 471 12.12 -9.77 21.39
N VAL A 472 11.58 -10.94 21.74
CA VAL A 472 10.27 -11.05 22.38
C VAL A 472 10.24 -10.31 23.72
N ALA A 473 11.30 -10.40 24.53
CA ALA A 473 11.39 -9.63 25.77
C ALA A 473 11.33 -8.11 25.53
N VAL A 474 11.99 -7.61 24.48
CA VAL A 474 11.91 -6.19 24.07
C VAL A 474 10.51 -5.81 23.60
N LEU A 475 9.84 -6.66 22.81
CA LEU A 475 8.47 -6.41 22.34
C LEU A 475 7.49 -6.29 23.52
N ILE A 476 7.57 -7.24 24.45
CA ILE A 476 6.69 -7.31 25.62
C ILE A 476 6.95 -6.16 26.60
N GLY A 477 8.21 -5.72 26.72
CA GLY A 477 8.58 -4.55 27.54
C GLY A 477 8.26 -3.20 26.88
N GLY A 478 7.88 -3.20 25.60
CA GLY A 478 7.67 -1.98 24.82
C GLY A 478 6.34 -1.28 25.09
N ALA A 479 6.25 0.00 24.72
CA ALA A 479 5.03 0.79 24.87
C ALA A 479 3.83 0.29 24.04
N LYS A 480 4.07 -0.58 23.05
CA LYS A 480 3.07 -1.20 22.17
C LYS A 480 3.01 -2.73 22.35
N ALA A 481 3.28 -3.22 23.57
CA ALA A 481 3.30 -4.65 23.86
C ALA A 481 1.95 -5.33 23.54
N LYS A 482 0.83 -4.75 23.99
CA LYS A 482 -0.52 -5.27 23.79
C LYS A 482 -1.05 -4.96 22.38
N THR A 483 -0.52 -5.63 21.36
CA THR A 483 -0.97 -5.49 19.96
C THR A 483 -1.01 -6.84 19.24
N LEU A 484 -1.87 -6.97 18.23
CA LEU A 484 -1.90 -8.17 17.38
C LEU A 484 -0.58 -8.34 16.62
N GLN A 485 0.07 -7.24 16.25
CA GLN A 485 1.40 -7.26 15.63
C GLN A 485 2.44 -7.97 16.51
N THR A 486 2.48 -7.69 17.82
CA THR A 486 3.38 -8.37 18.76
C THR A 486 3.09 -9.88 18.80
N LEU A 487 1.82 -10.27 18.86
CA LEU A 487 1.43 -11.68 18.88
C LEU A 487 1.78 -12.40 17.57
N ALA A 488 1.59 -11.75 16.43
CA ALA A 488 2.01 -12.27 15.13
C ALA A 488 3.53 -12.47 15.05
N GLU A 489 4.33 -11.55 15.60
CA GLU A 489 5.80 -11.68 15.66
C GLU A 489 6.23 -12.85 16.56
N ILE A 490 5.53 -13.09 17.68
CA ILE A 490 5.75 -14.29 18.52
C ILE A 490 5.43 -15.57 17.72
N ARG A 491 4.32 -15.60 16.99
CA ARG A 491 3.94 -16.75 16.12
C ARG A 491 4.94 -16.97 14.99
N LEU A 492 5.54 -15.92 14.45
CA LEU A 492 6.64 -16.03 13.49
C LEU A 492 7.80 -16.82 14.10
N TYR A 493 8.28 -16.43 15.29
CA TYR A 493 9.38 -17.15 15.94
C TYR A 493 9.02 -18.58 16.35
N GLN A 494 7.76 -18.85 16.72
CA GLN A 494 7.26 -20.21 16.90
C GLN A 494 7.36 -21.02 15.59
N SER A 495 6.94 -20.45 14.46
CA SER A 495 6.95 -21.13 13.16
C SER A 495 8.35 -21.45 12.65
N LEU A 496 9.35 -20.68 13.09
CA LEU A 496 10.78 -20.90 12.83
C LEU A 496 11.41 -21.91 13.80
N GLY A 497 10.65 -22.45 14.77
CA GLY A 497 11.17 -23.36 15.79
C GLY A 497 12.11 -22.69 16.80
N LEU A 498 12.07 -21.36 16.90
CA LEU A 498 12.93 -20.59 17.80
C LEU A 498 12.30 -20.37 19.18
N LEU A 499 10.99 -20.57 19.29
CA LEU A 499 10.24 -20.58 20.54
C LEU A 499 9.48 -21.90 20.68
N THR A 500 9.49 -22.43 21.88
CA THR A 500 8.69 -23.60 22.28
C THR A 500 7.26 -23.18 22.60
N GLU A 501 6.32 -24.13 22.54
CA GLU A 501 4.90 -23.87 22.86
C GLU A 501 4.69 -23.25 24.25
N PRO A 502 5.35 -23.70 25.34
CA PRO A 502 5.21 -23.06 26.65
C PRO A 502 5.76 -21.63 26.69
N GLU A 503 6.81 -21.33 25.92
CA GLU A 503 7.34 -19.97 25.81
C GLU A 503 6.36 -19.04 25.08
N VAL A 504 5.66 -19.56 24.06
CA VAL A 504 4.61 -18.82 23.34
C VAL A 504 3.42 -18.57 24.24
N GLU A 505 2.95 -19.57 24.98
CA GLU A 505 1.84 -19.43 25.92
C GLU A 505 2.14 -18.38 26.99
N MET A 506 3.34 -18.44 27.58
CA MET A 506 3.82 -17.43 28.53
C MET A 506 3.90 -16.04 27.90
N ALA A 507 4.43 -15.91 26.68
CA ALA A 507 4.52 -14.63 26.00
C ALA A 507 3.12 -14.03 25.73
N PHE A 508 2.15 -14.85 25.32
CA PHE A 508 0.77 -14.42 25.12
C PHE A 508 0.14 -13.96 26.43
N ASP A 509 0.30 -14.71 27.53
CA ASP A 509 -0.19 -14.32 28.85
C ASP A 509 0.41 -12.98 29.32
N ILE A 510 1.71 -12.74 29.12
CA ILE A 510 2.31 -11.45 29.50
C ILE A 510 1.79 -10.30 28.63
N VAL A 511 1.57 -10.54 27.32
CA VAL A 511 1.13 -9.50 26.38
C VAL A 511 -0.31 -9.05 26.64
N GLY A 512 -1.24 -9.99 26.85
CA GLY A 512 -2.66 -9.69 26.93
C GLY A 512 -3.45 -10.46 27.98
N GLY A 513 -2.79 -11.25 28.82
CA GLY A 513 -3.43 -12.07 29.85
C GLY A 513 -4.42 -13.06 29.26
N ALA A 514 -5.58 -13.16 29.91
CA ALA A 514 -6.67 -14.05 29.51
C ALA A 514 -7.14 -13.81 28.06
N ASP A 515 -7.20 -12.54 27.62
CA ASP A 515 -7.65 -12.19 26.27
C ASP A 515 -6.68 -12.73 25.20
N ALA A 516 -5.38 -12.67 25.46
CA ALA A 516 -4.39 -13.23 24.54
C ALA A 516 -4.37 -14.76 24.59
N LEU A 517 -4.50 -15.36 25.78
CA LEU A 517 -4.61 -16.82 25.91
C LEU A 517 -5.85 -17.39 25.20
N LEU A 518 -6.92 -16.60 25.09
CA LEU A 518 -8.09 -16.95 24.28
C LEU A 518 -7.69 -17.21 22.82
N PHE A 519 -6.75 -16.47 22.24
CA PHE A 519 -6.27 -16.70 20.88
C PHE A 519 -5.61 -18.09 20.70
N LEU A 520 -5.04 -18.66 21.75
CA LEU A 520 -4.40 -19.97 21.72
C LEU A 520 -5.40 -21.11 21.92
N HIS A 521 -6.28 -20.98 22.91
CA HIS A 521 -7.09 -22.10 23.44
C HIS A 521 -8.60 -21.90 23.34
N GLY A 522 -9.05 -20.69 22.99
CA GLY A 522 -10.45 -20.35 22.88
C GLY A 522 -11.14 -21.00 21.68
N PRO A 523 -12.48 -21.13 21.73
CA PRO A 523 -13.25 -21.54 20.57
C PRO A 523 -13.10 -20.52 19.43
N ARG A 524 -13.20 -20.99 18.18
CA ARG A 524 -12.91 -20.17 16.99
C ARG A 524 -13.65 -18.83 16.99
N ASP A 525 -14.95 -18.85 17.25
CA ASP A 525 -15.79 -17.64 17.18
C ASP A 525 -15.37 -16.57 18.21
N GLU A 526 -15.02 -16.98 19.42
CA GLU A 526 -14.52 -16.07 20.46
C GLU A 526 -13.16 -15.48 20.09
N ARG A 527 -12.28 -16.26 19.44
CA ARG A 527 -10.98 -15.75 18.94
C ARG A 527 -11.15 -14.71 17.86
N LEU A 528 -12.08 -14.95 16.92
CA LEU A 528 -12.38 -14.02 15.83
C LEU A 528 -12.93 -12.70 16.39
N ALA A 529 -13.93 -12.76 17.26
CA ALA A 529 -14.51 -11.58 17.90
C ALA A 529 -13.48 -10.77 18.71
N MET A 530 -12.59 -11.46 19.44
CA MET A 530 -11.52 -10.80 20.18
C MET A 530 -10.48 -10.16 19.23
N ALA A 531 -10.17 -10.79 18.10
CA ALA A 531 -9.28 -10.23 17.10
C ALA A 531 -9.85 -8.95 16.48
N HIS A 532 -11.15 -8.90 16.17
CA HIS A 532 -11.82 -7.66 15.73
C HIS A 532 -11.71 -6.56 16.77
N THR A 533 -11.97 -6.90 18.04
CA THR A 533 -11.89 -5.94 19.16
C THR A 533 -10.49 -5.34 19.27
N TRP A 534 -9.45 -6.17 19.26
CA TRP A 534 -8.06 -5.70 19.33
C TRP A 534 -7.65 -4.91 18.09
N ALA A 535 -8.15 -5.26 16.90
CA ALA A 535 -7.90 -4.50 15.68
C ALA A 535 -8.46 -3.06 15.77
N ILE A 536 -9.67 -2.89 16.33
CA ILE A 536 -10.28 -1.57 16.55
C ILE A 536 -9.53 -0.78 17.62
N GLU A 537 -9.19 -1.42 18.75
CA GLU A 537 -8.43 -0.79 19.83
C GLU A 537 -7.08 -0.27 19.34
N ALA A 538 -6.40 -1.01 18.45
CA ALA A 538 -5.13 -0.59 17.86
C ALA A 538 -5.22 0.68 17.01
N GLN A 539 -6.39 0.97 16.42
CA GLN A 539 -6.62 2.21 15.65
C GLN A 539 -7.02 3.39 16.51
N THR A 540 -7.46 3.15 17.75
CA THR A 540 -7.87 4.23 18.64
C THR A 540 -6.62 4.91 19.18
N PRO A 541 -6.39 6.21 18.89
CA PRO A 541 -5.23 6.91 19.40
C PRO A 541 -5.21 6.81 20.93
N SER A 542 -4.12 6.28 21.50
CA SER A 542 -3.96 6.23 22.95
C SER A 542 -4.07 7.66 23.49
N ALA A 543 -5.15 7.95 24.21
CA ALA A 543 -5.34 9.23 24.89
C ALA A 543 -4.25 9.35 25.96
N LYS A 544 -3.15 10.01 25.63
CA LYS A 544 -2.07 10.33 26.56
C LYS A 544 -1.73 11.81 26.47
#